data_AF-A0A7Y0BM92-F1
#
_entry.id   AF-A0A7Y0BM92-F1
#
_cell.length_a   1.000
_cell.length_b   1.000
_cell.length_c   1.000
_cell.angle_alpha   90.00
_cell.angle_beta   90.00
_cell.angle_gamma   90.00
#
_symmetry.space_group_name_H-M   'P 1'
#
loop_
_entity.id
_entity.type
_entity.pdbx_description
1 polymer ?
#
loop_
_entity_poly.entity_id
_entity_poly.type
_entity_poly.pdbx_seq_one_letter_code
_entity_poly.pdbx_strand_id
1 'polypeptide(L)'
;MIGHGGLGRVLAGASLAAAVLTLAGCNAPEPSPTTEASEPAPLPPASEAPLASPSSPAAAASAEPSSAAEPEDDASDAAAERKVASLRPLDECARLPGWAAFHGKLTDAVSRRDAKALVALAAPDVTLDYGGGHGRDELAKRLATPQAGTALWTDLATILRMGCDTRDGLAVMPWFFWNVPETIDPGETMLATGSAIPLLAKPKADAARVASLDWEVVTLQPGFDPARRFTGVETEDGLKGQVETKNLRSVLARRMIVERNDGTWQVSAFVAGD
;
A
#
# COMPACT_ATOMS: atom_id res chain seq x y z
N MET A 1 -35.29 55.74 -36.04
CA MET A 1 -34.16 55.79 -35.11
C MET A 1 -33.27 54.61 -35.46
N ILE A 2 -32.27 54.77 -36.36
CA ILE A 2 -30.89 55.28 -36.11
C ILE A 2 -30.25 54.48 -34.95
N GLY A 3 -29.13 53.75 -35.04
CA GLY A 3 -28.12 53.46 -36.06
C GLY A 3 -27.35 52.19 -35.62
N HIS A 4 -26.84 51.35 -36.51
CA HIS A 4 -25.49 51.38 -37.14
C HIS A 4 -24.27 51.29 -36.19
N GLY A 5 -23.40 50.30 -36.47
CA GLY A 5 -21.95 50.35 -36.25
C GLY A 5 -21.46 49.68 -34.96
N GLY A 6 -20.44 48.82 -34.95
CA GLY A 6 -19.48 48.55 -36.01
C GLY A 6 -18.58 47.35 -35.71
N LEU A 7 -18.06 46.80 -36.81
CA LEU A 7 -16.92 45.90 -36.86
C LEU A 7 -15.66 46.59 -36.36
N GLY A 8 -14.85 45.87 -35.58
CA GLY A 8 -13.46 46.20 -35.30
C GLY A 8 -12.58 44.97 -35.49
N ARG A 9 -12.17 44.71 -36.74
CA ARG A 9 -11.00 43.87 -37.06
C ARG A 9 -9.76 44.73 -36.84
N VAL A 10 -8.79 44.23 -36.06
CA VAL A 10 -7.39 44.66 -36.18
C VAL A 10 -6.56 43.44 -36.54
N LEU A 11 -5.84 43.63 -37.64
CA LEU A 11 -4.90 42.74 -38.29
C LEU A 11 -3.51 42.81 -37.62
N ALA A 12 -2.73 41.79 -37.96
CA ALA A 12 -1.29 41.79 -38.16
C ALA A 12 -0.38 41.70 -36.92
N GLY A 13 0.50 40.70 -36.97
CA GLY A 13 1.62 40.56 -36.06
C GLY A 13 2.32 39.22 -36.17
N ALA A 14 2.61 38.75 -37.39
CA ALA A 14 3.55 37.66 -37.58
C ALA A 14 4.96 38.14 -37.23
N SER A 15 5.67 37.39 -36.41
CA SER A 15 7.14 37.44 -36.34
C SER A 15 7.65 36.04 -36.05
N LEU A 16 8.00 35.34 -37.12
CA LEU A 16 8.98 34.28 -37.08
C LEU A 16 10.33 34.91 -36.69
N ALA A 17 10.91 34.44 -35.60
CA ALA A 17 12.36 34.50 -35.40
C ALA A 17 12.83 33.07 -35.14
N ALA A 18 13.23 32.41 -36.24
CA ALA A 18 14.03 31.21 -36.18
C ALA A 18 15.47 31.63 -35.81
N ALA A 19 15.87 31.40 -34.57
CA ALA A 19 17.27 31.48 -34.17
C ALA A 19 17.88 30.08 -34.28
N VAL A 20 18.56 29.83 -35.39
CA VAL A 20 19.51 28.73 -35.53
C VAL A 20 20.76 29.14 -34.75
N LEU A 21 20.97 28.55 -33.57
CA LEU A 21 22.28 28.57 -32.90
C LEU A 21 22.97 27.22 -33.17
N THR A 22 23.90 27.25 -34.12
CA THR A 22 24.97 26.26 -34.24
C THR A 22 26.17 26.76 -33.45
N LEU A 23 26.47 26.15 -32.30
CA LEU A 23 27.78 26.30 -31.65
C LEU A 23 28.26 24.94 -31.14
N ALA A 24 29.33 24.49 -31.81
CA ALA A 24 30.54 23.85 -31.30
C ALA A 24 30.39 22.79 -30.19
N GLY A 25 30.77 21.57 -30.55
CA GLY A 25 30.95 20.46 -29.64
C GLY A 25 31.98 20.73 -28.56
N CYS A 26 31.61 20.39 -27.33
CA CYS A 26 32.54 20.02 -26.28
C CYS A 26 32.59 18.51 -26.21
N ASN A 27 33.64 17.95 -26.80
CA ASN A 27 34.02 16.55 -26.68
C ASN A 27 34.48 16.31 -25.23
N ALA A 28 33.56 15.90 -24.36
CA ALA A 28 33.90 15.44 -23.02
C ALA A 28 34.51 14.03 -23.11
N PRO A 29 35.65 13.76 -22.47
CA PRO A 29 36.24 12.42 -22.46
C PRO A 29 35.33 11.46 -21.68
N GLU A 30 35.02 10.32 -22.28
CA GLU A 30 34.38 9.18 -21.64
C GLU A 30 35.18 8.76 -20.40
N PRO A 31 34.56 8.63 -19.21
CA PRO A 31 35.20 7.95 -18.10
C PRO A 31 35.28 6.46 -18.42
N SER A 32 36.51 5.94 -18.49
CA SER A 32 36.79 4.51 -18.57
C SER A 32 36.02 3.74 -17.48
N PRO A 33 35.41 2.58 -17.79
CA PRO A 33 34.87 1.71 -16.77
C PRO A 33 36.05 1.11 -15.98
N THR A 34 36.21 1.53 -14.73
CA THR A 34 37.03 0.82 -13.75
C THR A 34 36.32 -0.50 -13.43
N THR A 35 36.69 -1.55 -14.15
CA THR A 35 36.35 -2.94 -13.79
C THR A 35 37.20 -3.32 -12.59
N GLU A 36 36.75 -2.94 -11.39
CA GLU A 36 37.30 -3.44 -10.13
C GLU A 36 36.52 -4.72 -9.79
N ALA A 37 36.95 -5.83 -10.40
CA ALA A 37 36.52 -7.16 -10.04
C ALA A 37 37.03 -7.46 -8.62
N SER A 38 36.17 -7.25 -7.62
CA SER A 38 36.38 -7.75 -6.27
C SER A 38 36.32 -9.28 -6.30
N GLU A 39 37.48 -9.89 -6.20
CA GLU A 39 37.69 -11.31 -5.96
C GLU A 39 37.08 -11.69 -4.60
N PRO A 40 36.13 -12.63 -4.52
CA PRO A 40 35.56 -13.03 -3.23
C PRO A 40 36.59 -13.81 -2.42
N ALA A 41 36.82 -13.35 -1.19
CA ALA A 41 37.68 -14.02 -0.22
C ALA A 41 37.22 -15.48 0.03
N PRO A 42 38.16 -16.42 0.21
CA PRO A 42 37.83 -17.82 0.47
C PRO A 42 37.14 -17.99 1.84
N LEU A 43 36.02 -18.72 1.83
CA LEU A 43 35.31 -19.14 3.04
C LEU A 43 36.21 -20.04 3.92
N PRO A 44 36.22 -19.87 5.25
CA PRO A 44 36.88 -20.79 6.15
C PRO A 44 36.19 -22.16 6.16
N PRO A 45 36.94 -23.25 6.40
CA PRO A 45 36.39 -24.61 6.38
C PRO A 45 35.39 -24.85 7.51
N ALA A 46 34.34 -25.61 7.17
CA ALA A 46 33.36 -26.12 8.11
C ALA A 46 34.02 -27.01 9.16
N SER A 47 33.83 -26.66 10.44
CA SER A 47 34.22 -27.50 11.56
C SER A 47 33.16 -28.58 11.76
N GLU A 48 33.50 -29.81 11.37
CA GLU A 48 32.81 -31.03 11.77
C GLU A 48 33.11 -31.41 13.23
N ALA A 49 32.18 -32.20 13.78
CA ALA A 49 32.27 -33.18 14.88
C ALA A 49 31.51 -32.81 16.18
N PRO A 50 31.09 -33.80 17.00
CA PRO A 50 30.53 -35.12 16.67
C PRO A 50 29.33 -35.55 17.55
N LEU A 51 28.60 -36.56 17.05
CA LEU A 51 27.93 -37.71 17.73
C LEU A 51 27.38 -37.54 19.17
N ALA A 52 26.06 -37.76 19.35
CA ALA A 52 25.50 -38.73 20.30
C ALA A 52 23.96 -38.89 20.18
N SER A 53 23.53 -40.02 19.64
CA SER A 53 22.34 -40.77 20.10
C SER A 53 22.87 -41.88 21.02
N PRO A 54 22.17 -42.38 22.06
CA PRO A 54 20.77 -42.83 21.99
C PRO A 54 19.94 -42.63 23.27
N SER A 55 18.60 -42.69 23.17
CA SER A 55 17.74 -43.25 24.22
C SER A 55 16.34 -43.59 23.67
N SER A 56 16.04 -44.89 23.71
CA SER A 56 14.72 -45.52 23.68
C SER A 56 14.56 -46.14 25.09
N PRO A 57 13.35 -46.37 25.67
CA PRO A 57 12.25 -47.04 24.99
C PRO A 57 10.83 -46.53 25.28
N ALA A 58 9.94 -47.05 24.43
CA ALA A 58 8.49 -47.03 24.52
C ALA A 58 7.95 -47.44 25.89
N ALA A 59 6.98 -46.66 26.38
CA ALA A 59 6.05 -47.07 27.41
C ALA A 59 4.64 -47.16 26.81
N ALA A 60 3.99 -48.27 27.11
CA ALA A 60 2.74 -48.72 26.56
C ALA A 60 1.52 -47.94 27.06
N ALA A 61 0.45 -48.10 26.30
CA ALA A 61 -0.90 -47.64 26.51
C ALA A 61 -1.47 -47.89 27.92
N SER A 62 -2.31 -46.96 28.37
CA SER A 62 -3.55 -47.26 29.11
C SER A 62 -4.52 -46.10 28.90
N ALA A 63 -5.61 -46.41 28.20
CA ALA A 63 -6.84 -45.62 28.24
C ALA A 63 -7.60 -45.99 29.51
N GLU A 64 -8.30 -45.02 30.13
CA GLU A 64 -9.75 -45.07 30.36
C GLU A 64 -10.26 -43.75 30.99
N PRO A 65 -11.57 -43.44 30.86
CA PRO A 65 -12.15 -42.10 30.95
C PRO A 65 -12.79 -41.79 32.32
N SER A 66 -12.85 -40.51 32.70
CA SER A 66 -13.76 -40.00 33.74
C SER A 66 -13.82 -38.48 33.64
N SER A 67 -14.86 -37.89 33.05
CA SER A 67 -16.11 -37.50 33.72
C SER A 67 -15.94 -36.52 34.87
N ALA A 68 -15.86 -35.23 34.53
CA ALA A 68 -16.47 -34.15 35.29
C ALA A 68 -16.64 -32.95 34.36
N ALA A 69 -17.82 -32.83 33.76
CA ALA A 69 -18.29 -31.57 33.20
C ALA A 69 -18.75 -30.72 34.39
N GLU A 70 -17.94 -29.71 34.73
CA GLU A 70 -18.31 -28.61 35.61
C GLU A 70 -18.59 -27.37 34.74
N PRO A 71 -19.50 -26.50 35.22
CA PRO A 71 -20.33 -25.66 34.36
C PRO A 71 -19.54 -24.58 33.63
N GLU A 72 -20.00 -24.27 32.42
CA GLU A 72 -19.59 -23.10 31.64
C GLU A 72 -20.07 -21.84 32.39
N ASP A 73 -19.24 -21.39 33.34
CA ASP A 73 -19.38 -20.09 34.00
C ASP A 73 -19.06 -18.99 32.99
N ASP A 74 -20.08 -18.18 32.73
CA ASP A 74 -20.10 -16.83 32.16
C ASP A 74 -18.72 -16.18 31.93
N ALA A 75 -18.12 -16.45 30.78
CA ALA A 75 -17.08 -15.59 30.20
C ALA A 75 -17.71 -14.58 29.23
N SER A 76 -18.74 -13.87 29.69
CA SER A 76 -19.27 -12.67 29.02
C SER A 76 -18.53 -11.44 29.57
N ASP A 77 -17.80 -10.80 28.65
CA ASP A 77 -17.59 -9.36 28.59
C ASP A 77 -16.95 -8.65 29.79
N ALA A 78 -15.65 -8.85 29.92
CA ALA A 78 -14.77 -7.79 30.41
C ALA A 78 -13.50 -7.72 29.54
N ALA A 79 -13.67 -7.47 28.24
CA ALA A 79 -12.58 -6.92 27.45
C ALA A 79 -12.30 -5.51 27.99
N ALA A 80 -11.27 -5.39 28.84
CA ALA A 80 -10.79 -4.10 29.29
C ALA A 80 -10.59 -3.16 28.09
N GLU A 81 -11.00 -1.89 28.22
CA GLU A 81 -10.85 -0.90 27.15
C GLU A 81 -9.36 -0.72 26.82
N ARG A 82 -8.95 -1.28 25.67
CA ARG A 82 -7.59 -1.14 25.14
C ARG A 82 -7.41 0.29 24.64
N LYS A 83 -6.37 0.98 25.09
CA LYS A 83 -5.96 2.28 24.56
C LYS A 83 -4.85 2.08 23.54
N VAL A 84 -5.23 1.76 22.31
CA VAL A 84 -4.30 1.60 21.17
C VAL A 84 -4.63 2.65 20.12
N ALA A 85 -3.60 3.16 19.44
CA ALA A 85 -3.77 4.14 18.38
C ALA A 85 -4.55 3.52 17.20
N SER A 86 -5.59 4.23 16.74
CA SER A 86 -6.41 3.80 15.60
C SER A 86 -6.04 4.62 14.37
N LEU A 87 -5.78 3.94 13.26
CA LEU A 87 -5.55 4.52 11.93
C LEU A 87 -6.82 4.51 11.08
N ARG A 88 -7.95 4.82 11.70
CA ARG A 88 -9.24 4.89 10.99
C ARG A 88 -9.14 5.92 9.85
N PRO A 89 -9.59 5.58 8.63
CA PRO A 89 -9.56 6.49 7.49
C PRO A 89 -10.22 7.82 7.79
N LEU A 90 -9.51 8.91 7.47
CA LEU A 90 -10.04 10.26 7.41
C LEU A 90 -9.90 10.80 5.98
N ASP A 91 -10.79 11.70 5.57
CA ASP A 91 -10.67 12.40 4.29
C ASP A 91 -10.41 13.89 4.54
N GLU A 92 -9.14 14.21 4.71
CA GLU A 92 -8.67 15.58 4.90
C GLU A 92 -8.58 16.34 3.58
N CYS A 93 -8.57 15.63 2.45
CA CYS A 93 -8.50 16.20 1.12
C CYS A 93 -9.84 16.79 0.68
N ALA A 94 -10.97 16.35 1.25
CA ALA A 94 -12.32 16.85 0.94
C ALA A 94 -12.47 18.38 0.99
N ARG A 95 -11.66 19.06 1.80
CA ARG A 95 -11.64 20.52 1.97
C ARG A 95 -10.71 21.26 1.00
N LEU A 96 -9.96 20.54 0.16
CA LEU A 96 -9.05 21.14 -0.81
C LEU A 96 -9.80 21.71 -2.04
N PRO A 97 -9.44 22.90 -2.54
CA PRO A 97 -10.07 23.48 -3.71
C PRO A 97 -10.02 22.56 -4.94
N GLY A 98 -11.18 22.32 -5.55
CA GLY A 98 -11.32 21.48 -6.75
C GLY A 98 -11.14 19.97 -6.52
N TRP A 99 -10.83 19.53 -5.30
CA TRP A 99 -10.61 18.12 -5.00
C TRP A 99 -11.85 17.28 -5.22
N ALA A 100 -13.02 17.71 -4.72
CA ALA A 100 -14.27 16.97 -4.88
C ALA A 100 -14.58 16.64 -6.35
N ALA A 101 -14.31 17.56 -7.27
CA ALA A 101 -14.52 17.34 -8.71
C ALA A 101 -13.50 16.35 -9.31
N PHE A 102 -12.24 16.43 -8.89
CA PHE A 102 -11.21 15.47 -9.30
C PHE A 102 -11.48 14.07 -8.75
N HIS A 103 -11.70 13.96 -7.43
CA HIS A 103 -11.95 12.71 -6.74
C HIS A 103 -13.22 12.01 -7.26
N GLY A 104 -14.26 12.79 -7.58
CA GLY A 104 -15.45 12.29 -8.26
C GLY A 104 -15.13 11.61 -9.59
N LYS A 105 -14.35 12.28 -10.47
CA LYS A 105 -13.90 11.69 -11.75
C LYS A 105 -13.05 10.44 -11.56
N LEU A 106 -12.19 10.45 -10.54
CA LEU A 106 -11.31 9.33 -10.22
C LEU A 106 -12.11 8.10 -9.75
N THR A 107 -13.04 8.28 -8.81
CA THR A 107 -13.92 7.21 -8.32
C THR A 107 -14.81 6.67 -9.44
N ASP A 108 -15.30 7.55 -10.30
CA ASP A 108 -16.05 7.20 -11.50
C ASP A 108 -15.26 6.33 -12.48
N ALA A 109 -14.01 6.73 -12.77
CA ALA A 109 -13.14 5.95 -13.65
C ALA A 109 -12.83 4.57 -13.06
N VAL A 110 -12.56 4.50 -11.75
CA VAL A 110 -12.26 3.24 -11.05
C VAL A 110 -13.47 2.31 -10.98
N SER A 111 -14.64 2.83 -10.61
CA SER A 111 -15.88 2.03 -10.51
C SER A 111 -16.29 1.42 -11.85
N ARG A 112 -16.09 2.15 -12.95
CA ARG A 112 -16.36 1.67 -14.32
C ARG A 112 -15.21 0.91 -14.95
N ARG A 113 -14.06 0.83 -14.26
CA ARG A 113 -12.78 0.32 -14.81
C ARG A 113 -12.43 0.97 -16.16
N ASP A 114 -12.69 2.27 -16.27
CA ASP A 114 -12.44 3.07 -17.46
C ASP A 114 -10.98 3.50 -17.51
N ALA A 115 -10.16 2.69 -18.19
CA ALA A 115 -8.73 2.94 -18.33
C ALA A 115 -8.44 4.30 -18.99
N LYS A 116 -9.23 4.71 -19.98
CA LYS A 116 -9.03 5.97 -20.69
C LYS A 116 -9.27 7.16 -19.76
N ALA A 117 -10.35 7.12 -18.98
CA ALA A 117 -10.66 8.16 -18.01
C ALA A 117 -9.61 8.24 -16.91
N LEU A 118 -9.15 7.10 -16.38
CA LEU A 118 -8.10 7.07 -15.35
C LEU A 118 -6.78 7.63 -15.87
N VAL A 119 -6.34 7.21 -17.06
CA VAL A 119 -5.10 7.68 -17.69
C VAL A 119 -5.15 9.19 -17.96
N ALA A 120 -6.32 9.73 -18.30
CA ALA A 120 -6.50 11.17 -18.50
C ALA A 120 -6.35 11.99 -17.19
N LEU A 121 -6.54 11.37 -16.03
CA LEU A 121 -6.35 11.97 -14.71
C LEU A 121 -4.90 11.86 -14.20
N ALA A 122 -4.06 11.04 -14.84
CA ALA A 122 -2.66 10.88 -14.45
C ALA A 122 -1.77 11.97 -15.05
N ALA A 123 -0.68 12.33 -14.37
CA ALA A 123 0.38 13.16 -14.94
C ALA A 123 1.03 12.45 -16.15
N PRO A 124 1.61 13.18 -17.12
CA PRO A 124 2.29 12.56 -18.27
C PRO A 124 3.38 11.56 -17.88
N ASP A 125 4.07 11.82 -16.77
CA ASP A 125 5.22 11.11 -16.20
C ASP A 125 4.88 10.32 -14.92
N VAL A 126 3.59 9.95 -14.73
CA VAL A 126 3.13 9.21 -13.55
C VAL A 126 4.04 8.02 -13.20
N THR A 127 4.51 7.95 -11.95
CA THR A 127 5.38 6.86 -11.47
C THR A 127 4.54 5.65 -11.08
N LEU A 128 4.93 4.44 -11.51
CA LEU A 128 4.15 3.21 -11.32
C LEU A 128 4.89 2.14 -10.50
N ASP A 129 6.21 2.23 -10.40
CA ASP A 129 7.06 1.43 -9.51
C ASP A 129 8.47 2.02 -9.39
N TYR A 130 9.28 1.43 -8.51
CA TYR A 130 10.70 1.77 -8.30
C TYR A 130 11.66 1.13 -9.31
N GLY A 131 11.17 0.21 -10.15
CA GLY A 131 11.93 -0.48 -11.20
C GLY A 131 11.94 0.25 -12.54
N GLY A 132 11.46 1.49 -12.59
CA GLY A 132 11.47 2.34 -13.79
C GLY A 132 10.16 2.36 -14.57
N GLY A 133 9.08 1.76 -14.09
CA GLY A 133 7.75 1.88 -14.70
C GLY A 133 7.17 3.29 -14.53
N HIS A 134 6.95 4.00 -15.63
CA HIS A 134 6.40 5.35 -15.61
C HIS A 134 5.58 5.69 -16.87
N GLY A 135 4.75 6.72 -16.76
CA GLY A 135 4.04 7.35 -17.86
C GLY A 135 2.67 6.77 -18.18
N ARG A 136 1.87 7.57 -18.88
CA ARG A 136 0.47 7.27 -19.23
C ARG A 136 0.30 6.00 -20.08
N ASP A 137 1.23 5.74 -21.00
CA ASP A 137 1.15 4.58 -21.88
C ASP A 137 1.39 3.27 -21.12
N GLU A 138 2.37 3.26 -20.20
CA GLU A 138 2.62 2.10 -19.34
C GLU A 138 1.47 1.90 -18.35
N LEU A 139 0.89 2.97 -17.81
CA LEU A 139 -0.32 2.88 -16.98
C LEU A 139 -1.47 2.22 -17.77
N ALA A 140 -1.75 2.71 -18.99
CA ALA A 140 -2.80 2.15 -19.85
C ALA A 140 -2.58 0.65 -20.12
N LYS A 141 -1.33 0.27 -20.44
CA LYS A 141 -0.94 -1.11 -20.69
C LYS A 141 -1.13 -2.01 -19.46
N ARG A 142 -0.74 -1.55 -18.28
CA ARG A 142 -0.92 -2.32 -17.02
C ARG A 142 -2.39 -2.53 -16.68
N LEU A 143 -3.22 -1.51 -16.87
CA LEU A 143 -4.67 -1.60 -16.63
C LEU A 143 -5.36 -2.57 -17.61
N ALA A 144 -4.84 -2.71 -18.84
CA ALA A 144 -5.36 -3.61 -19.86
C ALA A 144 -4.82 -5.04 -19.75
N THR A 145 -3.68 -5.25 -19.10
CA THR A 145 -3.09 -6.58 -18.89
C THR A 145 -4.03 -7.41 -18.01
N PRO A 146 -4.46 -8.61 -18.44
CA PRO A 146 -5.26 -9.51 -17.59
C PRO A 146 -4.55 -9.81 -16.27
N GLN A 147 -5.28 -10.29 -15.24
CA GLN A 147 -4.77 -10.54 -13.88
C GLN A 147 -4.11 -9.32 -13.19
N ALA A 148 -3.00 -8.79 -13.72
CA ALA A 148 -2.34 -7.57 -13.27
C ALA A 148 -3.29 -6.37 -13.25
N GLY A 149 -4.03 -6.13 -14.34
CA GLY A 149 -5.03 -5.08 -14.42
C GLY A 149 -6.17 -5.29 -13.41
N THR A 150 -6.64 -6.53 -13.24
CA THR A 150 -7.63 -6.86 -12.20
C THR A 150 -7.12 -6.52 -10.80
N ALA A 151 -5.86 -6.84 -10.50
CA ALA A 151 -5.24 -6.50 -9.22
C ALA A 151 -5.12 -4.98 -9.04
N LEU A 152 -4.68 -4.24 -10.07
CA LEU A 152 -4.58 -2.78 -10.01
C LEU A 152 -5.94 -2.10 -9.80
N TRP A 153 -6.99 -2.54 -10.52
CA TRP A 153 -8.35 -2.01 -10.31
C TRP A 153 -8.87 -2.31 -8.91
N THR A 154 -8.53 -3.49 -8.36
CA THR A 154 -8.91 -3.87 -7.00
C THR A 154 -8.20 -3.00 -5.96
N ASP A 155 -6.91 -2.72 -6.16
CA ASP A 155 -6.15 -1.82 -5.29
C ASP A 155 -6.68 -0.40 -5.36
N LEU A 156 -6.92 0.14 -6.56
CA LEU A 156 -7.52 1.46 -6.75
C LEU A 156 -8.84 1.58 -5.98
N ALA A 157 -9.75 0.63 -6.18
CA ALA A 157 -11.04 0.62 -5.49
C ALA A 157 -10.90 0.47 -3.98
N THR A 158 -9.81 -0.14 -3.50
CA THR A 158 -9.52 -0.29 -2.08
C THR A 158 -9.00 1.02 -1.50
N ILE A 159 -7.94 1.60 -2.06
CA ILE A 159 -7.32 2.80 -1.49
C ILE A 159 -8.24 4.03 -1.51
N LEU A 160 -9.11 4.16 -2.52
CA LEU A 160 -10.08 5.27 -2.60
C LEU A 160 -11.10 5.25 -1.45
N ARG A 161 -11.34 4.09 -0.83
CA ARG A 161 -12.25 3.96 0.32
C ARG A 161 -11.55 4.16 1.67
N MET A 162 -10.22 4.34 1.66
CA MET A 162 -9.39 4.39 2.87
C MET A 162 -8.92 5.81 3.18
N GLY A 163 -9.67 6.80 2.73
CA GLY A 163 -9.43 8.20 3.05
C GLY A 163 -8.23 8.80 2.31
N CYS A 164 -8.03 10.09 2.53
CA CYS A 164 -6.98 10.88 1.90
C CYS A 164 -6.37 11.84 2.92
N ASP A 165 -5.04 11.83 3.02
CA ASP A 165 -4.26 12.80 3.80
C ASP A 165 -3.63 13.85 2.86
N THR A 166 -3.32 15.04 3.37
CA THR A 166 -2.70 16.12 2.59
C THR A 166 -1.57 16.81 3.36
N ARG A 167 -0.40 16.94 2.71
CA ARG A 167 0.81 17.58 3.24
C ARG A 167 1.54 18.28 2.10
N ASP A 168 2.04 19.49 2.34
CA ASP A 168 2.85 20.26 1.38
C ASP A 168 2.26 20.37 -0.04
N GLY A 169 0.93 20.49 -0.14
CA GLY A 169 0.22 20.62 -1.43
C GLY A 169 -0.01 19.29 -2.17
N LEU A 170 0.45 18.18 -1.60
CA LEU A 170 0.20 16.82 -2.07
C LEU A 170 -1.05 16.25 -1.40
N ALA A 171 -1.72 15.34 -2.10
CA ALA A 171 -2.79 14.51 -1.56
C ALA A 171 -2.41 13.04 -1.72
N VAL A 172 -2.56 12.24 -0.66
CA VAL A 172 -2.18 10.82 -0.66
C VAL A 172 -3.29 9.93 -0.16
N MET A 173 -3.49 8.84 -0.89
CA MET A 173 -4.41 7.76 -0.56
C MET A 173 -3.64 6.45 -0.49
N PRO A 174 -3.84 5.60 0.52
CA PRO A 174 -4.79 5.76 1.63
C PRO A 174 -4.29 6.73 2.71
N TRP A 175 -5.19 7.32 3.50
CA TRP A 175 -4.87 8.29 4.57
C TRP A 175 -3.80 7.76 5.54
N PHE A 176 -3.88 6.47 5.90
CA PHE A 176 -2.95 5.90 6.86
C PHE A 176 -1.48 5.93 6.40
N PHE A 177 -1.19 6.02 5.10
CA PHE A 177 0.18 5.94 4.58
C PHE A 177 1.15 6.90 5.28
N TRP A 178 0.67 8.10 5.58
CA TRP A 178 1.44 9.14 6.25
C TRP A 178 1.22 9.23 7.76
N ASN A 179 0.33 8.39 8.30
CA ASN A 179 -0.12 8.41 9.68
C ASN A 179 0.28 7.14 10.46
N VAL A 180 0.88 6.15 9.78
CA VAL A 180 1.56 5.04 10.42
C VAL A 180 2.76 5.57 11.23
N PRO A 181 2.97 5.13 12.49
CA PRO A 181 4.10 5.57 13.29
C PRO A 181 5.45 5.27 12.65
N GLU A 182 6.42 6.17 12.77
CA GLU A 182 7.77 5.98 12.22
C GLU A 182 8.60 4.92 12.98
N THR A 183 8.14 4.51 14.16
CA THR A 183 8.87 3.59 15.06
C THR A 183 8.66 2.11 14.75
N ILE A 184 7.80 1.78 13.78
CA ILE A 184 7.49 0.39 13.40
C ILE A 184 8.35 -0.07 12.22
N ASP A 185 8.63 -1.38 12.14
CA ASP A 185 9.20 -1.99 10.94
C ASP A 185 8.09 -2.20 9.89
N PRO A 186 8.10 -1.49 8.75
CA PRO A 186 7.03 -1.60 7.77
C PRO A 186 7.02 -2.96 7.03
N GLY A 187 8.14 -3.69 7.01
CA GLY A 187 8.25 -5.03 6.41
C GLY A 187 7.56 -6.12 7.23
N GLU A 188 7.43 -5.91 8.54
CA GLU A 188 6.77 -6.84 9.46
C GLU A 188 5.39 -6.36 9.92
N THR A 189 4.98 -5.15 9.51
CA THR A 189 3.74 -4.53 10.00
C THR A 189 2.60 -4.59 9.00
N MET A 190 1.42 -4.94 9.53
CA MET A 190 0.15 -4.91 8.81
C MET A 190 -0.82 -3.97 9.53
N LEU A 191 -1.79 -3.44 8.79
CA LEU A 191 -2.95 -2.74 9.30
C LEU A 191 -4.15 -3.69 9.32
N ALA A 192 -4.82 -3.84 10.47
CA ALA A 192 -6.14 -4.45 10.54
C ALA A 192 -7.19 -3.48 9.97
N THR A 193 -7.73 -3.79 8.79
CA THR A 193 -8.60 -2.88 8.01
C THR A 193 -10.07 -3.03 8.35
N GLY A 194 -10.47 -2.44 9.48
CA GLY A 194 -11.87 -2.36 9.88
C GLY A 194 -12.05 -2.16 11.37
N SER A 195 -13.31 -2.08 11.78
CA SER A 195 -13.69 -1.97 13.19
C SER A 195 -14.14 -3.32 13.74
N ALA A 196 -13.84 -3.57 15.01
CA ALA A 196 -14.18 -4.79 15.73
C ALA A 196 -13.68 -6.10 15.08
N ILE A 197 -12.54 -6.04 14.38
CA ILE A 197 -11.91 -7.21 13.76
C ILE A 197 -11.51 -8.19 14.86
N PRO A 198 -11.95 -9.47 14.82
CA PRO A 198 -11.61 -10.44 15.85
C PRO A 198 -10.13 -10.78 15.83
N LEU A 199 -9.47 -10.62 16.98
CA LEU A 199 -8.23 -11.32 17.30
C LEU A 199 -8.60 -12.63 17.97
N LEU A 200 -8.28 -13.76 17.34
CA LEU A 200 -8.72 -15.10 17.76
C LEU A 200 -7.60 -15.86 18.45
N ALA A 201 -7.93 -16.68 19.43
CA ALA A 201 -6.94 -17.49 20.16
C ALA A 201 -6.32 -18.62 19.29
N LYS A 202 -7.02 -19.04 18.23
CA LYS A 202 -6.63 -20.13 17.32
C LYS A 202 -6.99 -19.78 15.88
N PRO A 203 -6.33 -20.36 14.85
CA PRO A 203 -6.56 -20.04 13.44
C PRO A 203 -7.82 -20.77 12.92
N LYS A 204 -8.97 -20.53 13.55
CA LYS A 204 -10.27 -21.11 13.21
C LYS A 204 -11.37 -20.09 13.49
N ALA A 205 -12.42 -20.08 12.67
CA ALA A 205 -13.44 -19.03 12.69
C ALA A 205 -14.27 -18.98 13.97
N ASP A 206 -14.40 -20.10 14.66
CA ASP A 206 -15.15 -20.32 15.90
C ASP A 206 -14.25 -20.31 17.15
N ALA A 207 -12.99 -19.87 17.01
CA ALA A 207 -12.11 -19.73 18.17
C ALA A 207 -12.61 -18.65 19.13
N ALA A 208 -12.26 -18.82 20.40
CA ALA A 208 -12.45 -17.77 21.39
C ALA A 208 -11.77 -16.48 20.92
N ARG A 209 -12.48 -15.36 21.08
CA ARG A 209 -11.96 -14.02 20.82
C ARG A 209 -11.08 -13.59 21.98
N VAL A 210 -9.85 -13.19 21.67
CA VAL A 210 -8.89 -12.60 22.62
C VAL A 210 -9.14 -11.10 22.75
N ALA A 211 -9.36 -10.42 21.62
CA ALA A 211 -9.62 -8.99 21.56
C ALA A 211 -10.39 -8.62 20.28
N SER A 212 -10.77 -7.34 20.20
CA SER A 212 -11.30 -6.71 19.00
C SER A 212 -10.36 -5.58 18.58
N LEU A 213 -9.93 -5.59 17.31
CA LEU A 213 -9.06 -4.57 16.72
C LEU A 213 -9.91 -3.51 15.99
N ASP A 214 -9.49 -2.25 16.03
CA ASP A 214 -10.15 -1.13 15.34
C ASP A 214 -9.14 -0.27 14.58
N TRP A 215 -8.94 -0.57 13.29
CA TRP A 215 -7.96 0.12 12.44
C TRP A 215 -6.56 0.17 13.06
N GLU A 216 -6.14 -0.95 13.65
CA GLU A 216 -4.94 -1.05 14.47
C GLU A 216 -3.76 -1.63 13.67
N VAL A 217 -2.55 -1.12 13.91
CA VAL A 217 -1.33 -1.73 13.40
C VAL A 217 -0.96 -2.96 14.21
N VAL A 218 -0.53 -4.01 13.53
CA VAL A 218 -0.13 -5.28 14.15
C VAL A 218 1.15 -5.79 13.51
N THR A 219 2.00 -6.42 14.30
CA THR A 219 3.24 -7.06 13.84
C THR A 219 2.96 -8.51 13.47
N LEU A 220 3.52 -8.96 12.35
CA LEU A 220 3.43 -10.35 11.89
C LEU A 220 4.21 -11.27 12.83
N GLN A 221 3.61 -12.41 13.18
CA GLN A 221 4.37 -13.51 13.79
C GLN A 221 5.16 -14.28 12.73
N PRO A 222 6.26 -14.97 13.11
CA PRO A 222 7.04 -15.79 12.18
C PRO A 222 6.19 -16.80 11.38
N GLY A 223 6.56 -17.03 10.12
CA GLY A 223 5.86 -17.96 9.24
C GLY A 223 4.61 -17.38 8.57
N PHE A 224 4.64 -16.08 8.25
CA PHE A 224 3.63 -15.44 7.41
C PHE A 224 3.54 -16.12 6.04
N ASP A 225 2.31 -16.44 5.64
CA ASP A 225 1.98 -16.94 4.31
C ASP A 225 0.66 -16.26 3.89
N PRO A 226 0.69 -15.40 2.85
CA PRO A 226 -0.49 -14.66 2.41
C PRO A 226 -1.60 -15.55 1.85
N ALA A 227 -1.32 -16.82 1.53
CA ALA A 227 -2.31 -17.79 1.07
C ALA A 227 -3.09 -18.45 2.23
N ARG A 228 -2.59 -18.37 3.46
CA ARG A 228 -3.30 -18.90 4.63
C ARG A 228 -4.52 -18.05 4.94
N ARG A 229 -5.60 -18.69 5.40
CA ARG A 229 -6.82 -17.97 5.81
C ARG A 229 -6.63 -17.10 7.05
N PHE A 230 -5.75 -17.52 7.97
CA PHE A 230 -5.46 -16.81 9.20
C PHE A 230 -3.97 -16.51 9.31
N THR A 231 -3.67 -15.34 9.85
CA THR A 231 -2.32 -14.86 10.11
C THR A 231 -2.13 -14.66 11.61
N GLY A 232 -1.02 -15.16 12.14
CA GLY A 232 -0.60 -14.88 13.50
C GLY A 232 -0.08 -13.45 13.60
N VAL A 233 -0.57 -12.69 14.59
CA VAL A 233 -0.18 -11.30 14.79
C VAL A 233 0.05 -10.99 16.26
N GLU A 234 0.78 -9.92 16.52
CA GLU A 234 0.97 -9.29 17.82
C GLU A 234 0.54 -7.83 17.76
N THR A 235 -0.26 -7.38 18.72
CA THR A 235 -0.71 -6.00 18.85
C THR A 235 0.33 -5.15 19.59
N GLU A 236 0.21 -3.82 19.53
CA GLU A 236 1.14 -2.90 20.18
C GLU A 236 1.22 -3.10 21.71
N ASP A 237 0.12 -3.50 22.35
CA ASP A 237 0.05 -3.84 23.77
C ASP A 237 0.45 -5.29 24.09
N GLY A 238 0.98 -6.04 23.11
CA GLY A 238 1.57 -7.36 23.29
C GLY A 238 0.59 -8.54 23.24
N LEU A 239 -0.68 -8.33 22.87
CA LEU A 239 -1.63 -9.42 22.70
C LEU A 239 -1.31 -10.21 21.43
N LYS A 240 -1.30 -11.54 21.58
CA LYS A 240 -1.03 -12.47 20.49
C LYS A 240 -2.29 -13.21 20.09
N GLY A 241 -2.47 -13.39 18.79
CA GLY A 241 -3.61 -14.14 18.28
C GLY A 241 -3.57 -14.31 16.77
N GLN A 242 -4.75 -14.61 16.21
CA GLN A 242 -4.95 -14.95 14.82
C GLN A 242 -6.00 -14.02 14.23
N VAL A 243 -5.72 -13.41 13.08
CA VAL A 243 -6.66 -12.57 12.34
C VAL A 243 -6.91 -13.20 10.97
N GLU A 244 -8.12 -13.09 10.42
CA GLU A 244 -8.34 -13.49 9.02
C GLU A 244 -7.48 -12.63 8.10
N THR A 245 -6.64 -13.26 7.28
CA THR A 245 -5.64 -12.60 6.43
C THR A 245 -6.25 -11.54 5.53
N LYS A 246 -7.48 -11.76 5.05
CA LYS A 246 -8.23 -10.81 4.20
C LYS A 246 -8.52 -9.46 4.88
N ASN A 247 -8.47 -9.40 6.22
CA ASN A 247 -8.67 -8.19 7.00
C ASN A 247 -7.35 -7.45 7.25
N LEU A 248 -6.22 -8.01 6.85
CA LEU A 248 -4.91 -7.40 7.01
C LEU A 248 -4.46 -6.77 5.68
N ARG A 249 -3.88 -5.58 5.76
CA ARG A 249 -3.25 -4.90 4.63
C ARG A 249 -1.84 -4.50 5.02
N SER A 250 -0.85 -4.78 4.17
CA SER A 250 0.51 -4.29 4.39
C SER A 250 0.52 -2.76 4.40
N VAL A 251 1.29 -2.16 5.31
CA VAL A 251 1.51 -0.71 5.32
C VAL A 251 2.36 -0.24 4.13
N LEU A 252 3.08 -1.17 3.48
CA LEU A 252 3.80 -0.96 2.22
C LEU A 252 2.94 -1.19 0.98
N ALA A 253 1.68 -1.60 1.14
CA ALA A 253 0.79 -1.82 0.02
C ALA A 253 0.63 -0.54 -0.83
N ARG A 254 0.18 -0.74 -2.08
CA ARG A 254 0.09 0.32 -3.07
C ARG A 254 -0.60 1.58 -2.55
N ARG A 255 -0.03 2.74 -2.92
CA ARG A 255 -0.48 4.09 -2.59
C ARG A 255 -0.57 4.95 -3.84
N MET A 256 -1.42 5.96 -3.79
CA MET A 256 -1.59 6.98 -4.82
C MET A 256 -1.17 8.33 -4.26
N ILE A 257 -0.33 9.03 -5.02
CA ILE A 257 0.04 10.42 -4.77
C ILE A 257 -0.59 11.26 -5.88
N VAL A 258 -1.23 12.35 -5.48
CA VAL A 258 -1.89 13.30 -6.35
C VAL A 258 -1.32 14.68 -6.10
N GLU A 259 -0.94 15.34 -7.17
CA GLU A 259 -0.36 16.68 -7.18
C GLU A 259 -1.29 17.66 -7.85
N ARG A 260 -1.14 18.93 -7.49
CA ARG A 260 -1.85 20.03 -8.14
C ARG A 260 -0.90 20.87 -8.97
N ASN A 261 -0.86 20.59 -10.27
CA ASN A 261 -0.04 21.30 -11.25
C ASN A 261 -0.92 22.25 -12.06
N ASP A 262 -0.52 23.53 -12.17
CA ASP A 262 -1.28 24.58 -12.85
C ASP A 262 -2.77 24.65 -12.46
N GLY A 263 -3.04 24.44 -11.17
CA GLY A 263 -4.37 24.46 -10.61
C GLY A 263 -5.23 23.21 -10.87
N THR A 264 -4.68 22.20 -11.55
CA THR A 264 -5.35 20.94 -11.88
C THR A 264 -4.77 19.78 -11.09
N TRP A 265 -5.63 18.99 -10.47
CA TRP A 265 -5.24 17.76 -9.78
C TRP A 265 -4.90 16.64 -10.78
N GLN A 266 -3.77 15.98 -10.57
CA GLN A 266 -3.29 14.87 -11.40
C GLN A 266 -2.63 13.80 -10.54
N VAL A 267 -2.83 12.53 -10.90
CA VAL A 267 -2.13 11.41 -10.25
C VAL A 267 -0.66 11.43 -10.67
N SER A 268 0.26 11.72 -9.75
CA SER A 268 1.70 11.75 -10.00
C SER A 268 2.38 10.42 -9.68
N ALA A 269 1.82 9.61 -8.78
CA ALA A 269 2.32 8.27 -8.51
C ALA A 269 1.21 7.28 -8.15
N PHE A 270 1.40 6.02 -8.55
CA PHE A 270 0.61 4.86 -8.12
C PHE A 270 1.53 3.65 -7.92
N VAL A 271 2.20 3.62 -6.76
CA VAL A 271 3.36 2.75 -6.48
C VAL A 271 3.10 1.86 -5.27
N ALA A 272 3.66 0.65 -5.25
CA ALA A 272 3.78 -0.16 -4.03
C ALA A 272 5.17 0.04 -3.42
N GLY A 273 5.28 -0.01 -2.09
CA GLY A 273 6.56 -0.08 -1.39
C GLY A 273 7.19 -1.45 -1.57
N ASP A 274 8.53 -1.47 -1.63
CA ASP A 274 9.39 -2.66 -1.62
C ASP A 274 9.82 -3.05 -0.20
#